data_AF-A0A847I768-F1
#
_entry.id   AF-A0A847I768-F1
#
_cell.length_a   1.000
_cell.length_b   1.000
_cell.length_c   1.000
_cell.angle_alpha   90.00
_cell.angle_beta   90.00
_cell.angle_gamma   90.00
#
_symmetry.space_group_name_H-M   'P 1'
#
loop_
_entity.id
_entity.type
_entity.pdbx_description
1 polymer ?
#
loop_
_entity_poly.entity_id
_entity_poly.type
_entity_poly.pdbx_seq_one_letter_code
_entity_poly.pdbx_strand_id
1 'polypeptide(L)'
;MTDPASSAPAPSSSAPRLLPAAFNALLCIVGGFATGLATAVPVWFALRLGWRYGWGPDAPGWTHPDWLYPGVCGVLVAAAVALTALRLRGVTLVLALLFASGVALGCTVPPLVAYLVAAV
;
A
#
# COMPACT_ATOMS: atom_id res chain seq x y z
N MET A 1 -3.63 -52.88 41.50
CA MET A 1 -2.58 -51.86 41.40
C MET A 1 -2.36 -51.63 39.90
N THR A 2 -3.19 -50.80 39.28
CA THR A 2 -2.97 -49.36 38.92
C THR A 2 -2.66 -49.22 37.43
N ASP A 3 -3.69 -48.92 36.62
CA ASP A 3 -3.57 -48.06 35.42
C ASP A 3 -3.31 -46.62 35.92
N PRO A 4 -2.68 -45.66 35.16
CA PRO A 4 -2.95 -45.41 33.73
C PRO A 4 -1.80 -44.77 32.90
N ALA A 5 -1.99 -44.62 31.57
CA ALA A 5 -1.58 -43.47 30.71
C ALA A 5 -1.39 -43.96 29.26
N SER A 6 -2.37 -43.81 28.37
CA SER A 6 -2.55 -42.58 27.58
C SER A 6 -1.29 -42.15 26.81
N SER A 7 -1.00 -42.82 25.70
CA SER A 7 -0.14 -42.30 24.63
C SER A 7 -0.99 -41.82 23.46
N ALA A 8 -1.80 -40.78 23.71
CA ALA A 8 -2.30 -39.96 22.61
C ALA A 8 -1.07 -39.35 21.88
N PRO A 9 -1.00 -39.37 20.54
CA PRO A 9 0.03 -38.62 19.84
C PRO A 9 -0.14 -37.14 20.18
N ALA A 10 0.92 -36.53 20.70
CA ALA A 10 0.93 -35.11 21.04
C ALA A 10 0.42 -34.31 19.83
N PRO A 11 -0.52 -33.36 20.00
CA PRO A 11 -0.89 -32.47 18.92
C PRO A 11 0.37 -31.72 18.51
N SER A 12 0.80 -31.94 17.27
CA SER A 12 1.89 -31.21 16.63
C SER A 12 1.58 -29.72 16.75
N SER A 13 2.21 -29.06 17.72
CA SER A 13 2.09 -27.63 17.95
C SER A 13 2.64 -26.92 16.71
N SER A 14 1.72 -26.55 15.83
CA SER A 14 1.99 -25.93 14.54
C SER A 14 2.35 -24.45 14.68
N ALA A 15 3.04 -24.07 15.75
CA ALA A 15 3.40 -22.70 16.06
C ALA A 15 4.80 -22.69 16.69
N PRO A 16 5.84 -22.30 15.91
CA PRO A 16 6.31 -20.92 15.98
C PRO A 16 6.94 -20.41 14.66
N ARG A 17 6.36 -20.71 13.49
CA ARG A 17 6.80 -20.12 12.20
C ARG A 17 5.95 -18.93 11.71
N LEU A 18 4.81 -18.68 12.35
CA LEU A 18 3.91 -17.58 11.97
C LEU A 18 4.43 -16.19 12.39
N LEU A 19 5.13 -16.10 13.53
CA LEU A 19 5.56 -14.83 14.10
C LEU A 19 6.53 -14.04 13.18
N PRO A 20 7.57 -14.69 12.58
CA PRO A 20 8.46 -14.02 11.64
C PRO A 20 7.76 -13.64 10.32
N ALA A 21 6.84 -14.47 9.84
CA ALA A 21 6.11 -14.23 8.59
C ALA A 21 5.15 -13.04 8.72
N ALA A 22 4.42 -12.95 9.85
CA ALA A 22 3.55 -11.83 10.14
C ALA A 22 4.32 -10.51 10.31
N PHE A 23 5.50 -10.56 10.95
CA PHE A 23 6.36 -9.39 11.08
C PHE A 23 6.89 -8.91 9.73
N ASN A 24 7.37 -9.81 8.87
CA ASN A 24 7.83 -9.45 7.52
C ASN A 24 6.69 -8.90 6.65
N ALA A 25 5.50 -9.47 6.76
CA ALA A 25 4.31 -8.96 6.09
C ALA A 25 3.98 -7.53 6.55
N LEU A 26 4.02 -7.27 7.86
CA LEU A 26 3.81 -5.94 8.42
C LEU A 26 4.85 -4.94 7.91
N LEU A 27 6.13 -5.31 7.89
CA LEU A 27 7.19 -4.45 7.36
C LEU A 27 7.00 -4.13 5.88
N CYS A 28 6.52 -5.08 5.07
CA CYS A 28 6.20 -4.83 3.66
C CYS A 28 5.04 -3.84 3.49
N ILE A 29 3.98 -3.99 4.30
CA ILE A 29 2.84 -3.07 4.28
C ILE A 29 3.29 -1.66 4.70
N VAL A 30 4.02 -1.54 5.80
CA VAL A 30 4.53 -0.26 6.31
C VAL A 30 5.49 0.39 5.31
N GLY A 31 6.39 -0.39 4.71
CA GLY A 31 7.31 0.09 3.68
C GLY A 31 6.58 0.55 2.42
N GLY A 32 5.56 -0.21 1.98
CA GLY A 32 4.70 0.19 0.86
C GLY A 32 3.93 1.47 1.15
N PHE A 33 3.35 1.58 2.34
CA PHE A 33 2.61 2.76 2.78
C PHE A 33 3.48 4.01 2.87
N ALA A 34 4.67 3.90 3.48
CA ALA A 34 5.63 5.00 3.55
C ALA A 34 6.08 5.45 2.16
N THR A 35 6.32 4.50 1.25
CA THR A 35 6.69 4.78 -0.15
C THR A 35 5.53 5.45 -0.91
N GLY A 36 4.31 4.96 -0.70
CA GLY A 36 3.09 5.55 -1.22
C GLY A 36 2.91 6.99 -0.75
N LEU A 37 3.08 7.27 0.55
CA LEU A 37 3.02 8.63 1.09
C LEU A 37 4.11 9.54 0.55
N ALA A 38 5.37 9.07 0.54
CA ALA A 38 6.51 9.86 0.09
C ALA A 38 6.39 10.31 -1.38
N THR A 39 5.67 9.55 -2.20
CA THR A 39 5.40 9.90 -3.60
C THR A 39 4.08 10.65 -3.77
N ALA A 40 3.02 10.21 -3.08
CA ALA A 40 1.68 10.77 -3.22
C ALA A 40 1.55 12.19 -2.64
N VAL A 41 2.26 12.52 -1.55
CA VAL A 41 2.18 13.84 -0.93
C VAL A 41 2.78 14.93 -1.84
N PRO A 42 4.02 14.82 -2.34
CA PRO A 42 4.56 15.80 -3.28
C PRO A 42 3.75 15.91 -4.57
N VAL A 43 3.27 14.80 -5.12
CA VAL A 43 2.43 14.79 -6.33
C VAL A 43 1.11 15.52 -6.09
N TRP A 44 0.43 15.26 -4.97
CA TRP A 44 -0.81 15.95 -4.61
C TRP A 44 -0.60 17.46 -4.49
N PHE A 45 0.47 17.87 -3.79
CA PHE A 45 0.81 19.29 -3.65
C PHE A 45 1.22 19.92 -4.97
N ALA A 46 2.02 19.25 -5.81
CA ALA A 46 2.44 19.74 -7.11
C ALA A 46 1.25 19.94 -8.05
N LEU A 47 0.27 19.02 -8.05
CA LEU A 47 -0.96 19.18 -8.80
C LEU A 47 -1.79 20.37 -8.29
N ARG A 48 -1.92 20.54 -6.97
CA ARG A 48 -2.63 21.69 -6.38
C ARG A 48 -1.93 23.03 -6.64
N LEU A 49 -0.61 23.08 -6.52
CA LEU A 49 0.20 24.30 -6.70
C LEU A 49 0.30 24.66 -8.18
N GLY A 50 0.61 23.68 -9.04
CA GLY A 50 0.58 23.86 -10.49
C GLY A 50 -0.76 24.41 -10.97
N TRP A 51 -1.85 23.99 -10.33
CA TRP A 51 -3.16 24.60 -10.54
C TRP A 51 -3.27 26.03 -10.06
N ARG A 52 -2.98 26.28 -8.78
CA ARG A 52 -3.14 27.59 -8.17
C ARG A 52 -2.29 28.69 -8.82
N TYR A 53 -1.20 28.31 -9.48
CA TYR A 53 -0.29 29.22 -10.16
C TYR A 53 -0.36 29.18 -11.70
N GLY A 54 -1.32 28.45 -12.29
CA GLY A 54 -1.57 28.48 -13.74
C GLY A 54 -0.53 27.77 -14.61
N TRP A 55 0.25 26.84 -14.06
CA TRP A 55 1.23 26.02 -14.79
C TRP A 55 0.68 24.63 -15.17
N GLY A 56 -0.61 24.38 -14.90
CA GLY A 56 -1.33 23.17 -15.28
C GLY A 56 -2.16 23.35 -16.56
N PRO A 57 -2.72 22.26 -17.13
CA PRO A 57 -3.44 22.26 -18.42
C PRO A 57 -4.68 23.18 -18.55
N ASP A 58 -5.00 24.01 -17.55
CA ASP A 58 -6.07 25.02 -17.57
C ASP A 58 -5.48 26.36 -18.02
N ALA A 59 -4.97 26.36 -19.26
CA ALA A 59 -5.36 27.45 -20.14
C ALA A 59 -6.90 27.53 -20.12
N PRO A 60 -7.51 28.74 -20.16
CA PRO A 60 -8.94 28.92 -19.97
C PRO A 60 -9.74 27.97 -20.88
N GLY A 61 -10.40 26.97 -20.29
CA GLY A 61 -11.21 25.97 -21.02
C GLY A 61 -11.07 24.51 -20.57
N TRP A 62 -10.07 24.14 -19.77
CA TRP A 62 -9.98 22.79 -19.21
C TRP A 62 -10.59 22.74 -17.80
N THR A 63 -11.46 21.77 -17.58
CA THR A 63 -12.07 21.47 -16.29
C THR A 63 -11.18 20.51 -15.53
N HIS A 64 -11.01 20.73 -14.22
CA HIS A 64 -10.34 19.84 -13.27
C HIS A 64 -10.42 18.37 -13.68
N PRO A 65 -9.32 17.76 -14.16
CA PRO A 65 -9.29 16.33 -14.35
C PRO A 65 -9.15 15.70 -12.96
N ASP A 66 -10.28 15.49 -12.27
CA ASP A 66 -10.34 14.75 -11.00
C ASP A 66 -9.71 13.35 -11.12
N TRP A 67 -9.55 12.87 -12.36
CA TRP A 67 -8.90 11.63 -12.74
C TRP A 67 -7.36 11.68 -12.76
N LEU A 68 -6.72 12.85 -12.72
CA LEU A 68 -5.27 12.97 -12.95
C LEU A 68 -4.45 12.46 -11.76
N TYR A 69 -4.87 12.80 -10.53
CA TYR A 69 -4.27 12.25 -9.31
C TYR A 69 -4.48 10.73 -9.16
N PRO A 70 -5.71 10.19 -9.24
CA PRO A 70 -5.90 8.74 -9.19
C PRO A 70 -5.24 8.03 -10.37
N GLY A 71 -5.07 8.69 -11.53
CA GLY A 71 -4.28 8.19 -12.64
C GLY A 71 -2.80 8.02 -12.29
N VAL A 72 -2.16 9.04 -11.70
CA VAL A 72 -0.75 8.96 -11.26
C VAL A 72 -0.57 7.91 -10.16
N CYS A 73 -1.49 7.86 -9.20
CA CYS A 73 -1.48 6.82 -8.16
C CYS A 73 -1.67 5.41 -8.75
N GLY A 74 -2.56 5.26 -9.74
CA GLY A 74 -2.77 4.00 -10.46
C GLY A 74 -1.52 3.54 -11.21
N VAL A 75 -0.78 4.47 -11.84
CA VAL A 75 0.50 4.16 -12.49
C VAL A 75 1.57 3.74 -11.48
N LEU A 76 1.65 4.40 -10.32
CA LEU A 76 2.60 4.03 -9.26
C LEU A 76 2.31 2.62 -8.72
N VAL A 77 1.03 2.30 -8.48
CA VAL A 77 0.61 0.96 -8.04
C VAL A 77 0.88 -0.07 -9.15
N ALA A 78 0.55 0.24 -10.40
CA ALA A 78 0.81 -0.66 -11.54
C ALA A 78 2.31 -0.90 -11.74
N ALA A 79 3.15 0.12 -11.56
CA ALA A 79 4.60 -0.02 -11.61
C ALA A 79 5.11 -0.90 -10.46
N ALA A 80 4.60 -0.73 -9.24
CA ALA A 80 4.94 -1.59 -8.10
C ALA A 80 4.53 -3.06 -8.36
N VAL A 81 3.37 -3.30 -8.97
CA VAL A 81 2.89 -4.64 -9.36
C VAL A 81 3.71 -5.22 -10.53
N ALA A 82 4.06 -4.42 -11.54
CA ALA A 82 4.83 -4.88 -12.70
C ALA A 82 6.28 -5.23 -12.32
N LEU A 83 6.94 -4.39 -11.52
CA LEU A 83 8.29 -4.63 -11.02
C LEU A 83 8.37 -5.89 -10.17
N THR A 84 7.28 -6.24 -9.49
CA THR A 84 7.21 -7.44 -8.65
C THR A 84 6.83 -8.70 -9.44
N ALA A 85 5.96 -8.59 -10.44
CA ALA A 85 5.60 -9.69 -11.33
C ALA A 85 6.79 -10.20 -12.15
N LEU A 86 7.75 -9.34 -12.49
CA LEU A 86 8.93 -9.70 -13.29
C LEU A 86 9.99 -10.50 -12.52
N ARG A 87 9.90 -10.61 -11.19
CA ARG A 87 11.02 -11.09 -10.36
C ARG A 87 10.73 -12.29 -9.45
N LEU A 88 9.47 -12.74 -9.30
CA LEU A 88 9.09 -13.49 -8.10
C LEU A 88 8.20 -14.72 -8.36
N ARG A 89 8.55 -15.87 -7.76
CA ARG A 89 7.71 -17.07 -7.61
C ARG A 89 7.48 -17.33 -6.11
N GLY A 90 6.25 -17.70 -5.72
CA GLY A 90 5.94 -18.13 -4.34
C GLY A 90 5.80 -16.98 -3.33
N VAL A 91 6.40 -17.11 -2.14
CA VAL A 91 6.24 -16.21 -0.97
C VAL A 91 6.56 -14.75 -1.30
N THR A 92 7.51 -14.51 -2.18
CA THR A 92 7.90 -13.17 -2.61
C THR A 92 6.80 -12.46 -3.42
N LEU A 93 5.96 -13.18 -4.15
CA LEU A 93 4.80 -12.60 -4.84
C LEU A 93 3.75 -12.10 -3.83
N VAL A 94 3.60 -12.80 -2.69
CA VAL A 94 2.70 -12.37 -1.61
C VAL A 94 3.25 -11.10 -0.93
N LEU A 95 4.54 -11.05 -0.58
CA LEU A 95 5.15 -9.84 0.00
C LEU A 95 5.06 -8.64 -0.95
N ALA A 96 5.22 -8.88 -2.25
CA ALA A 96 5.05 -7.87 -3.28
C ALA A 96 3.64 -7.29 -3.34
N LEU A 97 2.62 -8.14 -3.27
CA LEU A 97 1.22 -7.69 -3.23
C LEU A 97 0.92 -6.89 -1.95
N LEU A 98 1.51 -7.27 -0.81
CA LEU A 98 1.42 -6.52 0.45
C LEU A 98 2.11 -5.15 0.37
N PHE A 99 3.21 -5.06 -0.36
CA PHE A 99 3.86 -3.78 -0.64
C PHE A 99 2.99 -2.90 -1.55
N ALA A 100 2.44 -3.45 -2.63
CA ALA A 100 1.56 -2.73 -3.55
C ALA A 100 0.28 -2.24 -2.86
N SER A 101 -0.31 -3.04 -1.96
CA SER A 101 -1.47 -2.61 -1.17
C SER A 101 -1.11 -1.48 -0.20
N GLY A 102 0.06 -1.53 0.43
CA GLY A 102 0.60 -0.41 1.21
C GLY A 102 0.71 0.87 0.37
N VAL A 103 1.30 0.79 -0.83
CA VAL A 103 1.44 1.94 -1.75
C VAL A 103 0.07 2.53 -2.11
N ALA A 104 -0.91 1.67 -2.41
CA ALA A 104 -2.27 2.10 -2.72
C ALA A 104 -2.93 2.84 -1.54
N LEU A 105 -2.76 2.34 -0.31
CA LEU A 105 -3.25 3.00 0.90
C LEU A 105 -2.57 4.34 1.15
N GLY A 106 -1.27 4.45 0.90
CA GLY A 106 -0.54 5.72 1.02
C GLY A 106 -1.07 6.79 0.05
N CYS A 107 -1.49 6.37 -1.14
CA CYS A 107 -2.09 7.24 -2.16
C CYS A 107 -3.47 7.80 -1.78
N THR A 108 -4.21 7.16 -0.87
CA THR A 108 -5.53 7.67 -0.46
C THR A 108 -5.46 8.71 0.66
N VAL A 109 -4.30 8.85 1.32
CA VAL A 109 -4.17 9.74 2.50
C VAL A 109 -4.30 11.22 2.13
N PRO A 110 -3.60 11.77 1.12
CA PRO A 110 -3.70 13.20 0.80
C PRO A 110 -5.12 13.71 0.47
N PRO A 111 -5.94 13.02 -0.36
CA PRO A 111 -7.30 13.45 -0.61
C PRO A 111 -8.20 13.32 0.62
N LEU A 112 -8.01 12.27 1.44
CA LEU A 112 -8.77 12.07 2.67
C LEU A 112 -8.51 13.22 3.66
N VAL A 113 -7.24 13.58 3.87
CA VAL A 113 -6.87 14.70 4.75
C VAL A 113 -7.44 16.01 4.21
N ALA A 114 -7.38 16.25 2.90
CA ALA A 114 -7.97 17.44 2.31
C ALA A 114 -9.49 17.53 2.51
N TYR A 115 -10.20 16.40 2.40
CA TYR A 115 -11.64 16.32 2.67
C TYR A 115 -11.96 16.60 4.14
N LEU A 116 -11.21 15.99 5.07
CA LEU A 116 -11.40 16.20 6.51
C LEU A 116 -11.13 17.65 6.93
N VAL A 117 -10.09 18.29 6.37
CA VAL A 117 -9.80 19.71 6.62
C VAL A 117 -10.88 20.62 6.06
N ALA A 118 -11.49 20.28 4.91
CA ALA A 118 -12.58 21.06 4.33
C ALA A 118 -13.92 20.91 5.07
N ALA A 119 -14.05 19.88 5.92
CA ALA A 119 -15.26 19.60 6.69
C ALA A 119 -15.27 20.26 8.09
N VAL A 120 -14.18 20.92 8.47
CA VAL A 120 -14.00 21.69 9.73
C VAL A 120 -14.14 23.17 9.44
#